data_AF-A0A078B1F9-F1
#
_entry.id   AF-A0A078B1F9-F1
#
_cell.length_a   1.000
_cell.length_b   1.000
_cell.length_c   1.000
_cell.angle_alpha   90.00
_cell.angle_beta   90.00
_cell.angle_gamma   90.00
#
_symmetry.space_group_name_H-M   'P 1'
#
loop_
_entity.id
_entity.type
_entity.pdbx_description
1 polymer ?
#
loop_
_entity_poly.entity_id
_entity_poly.type
_entity_poly.pdbx_seq_one_letter_code
_entity_poly.pdbx_strand_id
1 'polypeptide(L)'
;MENLILTFDTKKLELQSDNSLIFETTFPKLDEIIKNSFAELSKLKEIQQFCSDSKNSKKQRNKMFYEHEENVKTNIYPAINKEISIYIPEWSELMEVNNGHVNCHTLNVIYCISQDKEYQALDNFNQNVLKWAGLLHDLKKLSYPFIEGKDHMHPFKSGKACLEIFQRLGLIVIRNQVDYQEFTRLLELIDQSKQPVPYWMSRKFEKDKIYCTEMHSHDYLSDIFTILWNLFAPRGSFVDLVFRLVFFHQSLCGIKEIPPMIQLNTEQQLIYCDVVFLKLIKILMKNDSLSYMYVYDYEGCKDQYMQEFEESNTSTLEEWLKKQVLLEAKYKCCCQQN
;
A
#
# COMPACT_ATOMS: atom_id res chain seq x y z
N MET A 1 26.22 9.57 -26.81
CA MET A 1 25.34 9.02 -25.77
C MET A 1 25.15 7.54 -26.07
N GLU A 2 26.17 6.76 -25.75
CA GLU A 2 26.15 5.31 -25.97
C GLU A 2 25.46 4.63 -24.78
N ASN A 3 24.30 4.04 -25.07
CA ASN A 3 23.69 2.86 -24.44
C ASN A 3 24.12 2.53 -23.00
N LEU A 4 23.52 3.23 -22.04
CA LEU A 4 23.40 2.77 -20.66
C LEU A 4 21.99 2.19 -20.43
N ILE A 5 21.51 1.36 -21.36
CA ILE A 5 20.43 0.42 -21.05
C ILE A 5 21.14 -0.75 -20.36
N LEU A 6 21.27 -0.64 -19.03
CA LEU A 6 21.60 -1.77 -18.17
C LEU A 6 20.49 -2.79 -18.36
N THR A 7 20.72 -3.72 -19.29
CA THR A 7 19.90 -4.92 -19.44
C THR A 7 20.22 -5.77 -18.23
N PHE A 8 19.42 -5.62 -17.16
CA PHE A 8 19.38 -6.63 -16.12
C PHE A 8 19.08 -7.95 -16.82
N ASP A 9 19.95 -8.95 -16.60
CA ASP A 9 19.75 -10.34 -17.02
C ASP A 9 18.62 -10.93 -16.15
N THR A 10 17.43 -10.35 -16.31
CA THR A 10 16.20 -10.86 -15.76
C THR A 10 15.97 -12.16 -16.51
N LYS A 11 16.21 -13.29 -15.82
CA LYS A 11 15.53 -14.54 -16.17
C LYS A 11 14.12 -14.16 -16.55
N LYS A 12 13.78 -14.34 -17.84
CA LYS A 12 12.52 -13.88 -18.44
C LYS A 12 11.38 -14.21 -17.49
N LEU A 13 10.88 -13.21 -16.77
CA LEU A 13 9.68 -13.38 -15.99
C LEU A 13 8.56 -13.61 -17.00
N GLU A 14 7.83 -14.70 -16.84
CA GLU A 14 6.71 -15.00 -17.73
C GLU A 14 5.55 -14.08 -17.36
N LEU A 15 5.38 -13.03 -18.17
CA LEU A 15 4.22 -12.15 -18.09
C LEU A 15 2.98 -12.91 -18.56
N GLN A 16 1.88 -12.74 -17.83
CA GLN A 16 0.58 -13.24 -18.28
C GLN A 16 0.05 -12.43 -19.47
N SER A 17 -1.00 -12.94 -20.12
CA SER A 17 -1.64 -12.27 -21.27
C SER A 17 -2.20 -10.88 -20.97
N ASP A 18 -2.46 -10.59 -19.70
CA ASP A 18 -2.93 -9.30 -19.20
C ASP A 18 -1.78 -8.36 -18.77
N ASN A 19 -0.53 -8.73 -19.08
CA ASN A 19 0.68 -8.02 -18.68
C ASN A 19 0.81 -7.89 -17.15
N SER A 20 0.42 -8.92 -16.41
CA SER A 20 0.65 -9.03 -14.96
C SER A 20 1.80 -9.99 -14.61
N LEU A 21 2.40 -9.78 -13.44
CA LEU A 21 3.31 -10.73 -12.81
C LEU A 21 2.57 -11.49 -11.71
N ILE A 22 2.53 -12.82 -11.82
CA ILE A 22 1.90 -13.68 -10.81
C ILE A 22 2.76 -13.67 -9.54
N PHE A 23 2.18 -13.27 -8.42
CA PHE A 23 2.88 -13.17 -7.13
C PHE A 23 3.48 -14.51 -6.71
N GLU A 24 2.73 -15.60 -6.85
CA GLU A 24 3.15 -16.97 -6.51
C GLU A 24 4.35 -17.45 -7.32
N THR A 25 4.45 -17.04 -8.59
CA THR A 25 5.58 -17.40 -9.45
C THR A 25 6.78 -16.50 -9.20
N THR A 26 6.54 -15.24 -8.82
CA THR A 26 7.59 -14.25 -8.55
C THR A 26 8.23 -14.47 -7.17
N PHE A 27 7.41 -14.77 -6.16
CA PHE A 27 7.83 -14.96 -4.76
C PHE A 27 7.28 -16.29 -4.18
N PRO A 28 7.67 -17.45 -4.74
CA PRO A 28 7.12 -18.74 -4.34
C PRO A 28 7.35 -19.05 -2.85
N LYS A 29 8.53 -18.72 -2.29
CA LYS A 29 8.81 -18.98 -0.88
C LYS A 29 8.00 -18.07 0.04
N LEU A 30 7.87 -16.80 -0.32
CA LEU A 30 7.03 -15.88 0.43
C LEU A 30 5.57 -16.35 0.45
N ASP A 31 5.01 -16.71 -0.72
CA ASP A 31 3.64 -17.20 -0.80
C ASP A 31 3.42 -18.48 0.00
N GLU A 32 4.35 -19.45 -0.09
CA GLU A 32 4.31 -20.68 0.68
C GLU A 32 4.30 -20.40 2.19
N ILE A 33 5.21 -19.53 2.67
CA ILE A 33 5.26 -19.17 4.09
C ILE A 33 3.97 -18.50 4.51
N ILE A 34 3.49 -17.49 3.79
CA ILE A 34 2.26 -16.76 4.13
C ILE A 34 1.07 -17.73 4.27
N LYS A 35 0.90 -18.66 3.33
CA LYS A 35 -0.23 -19.59 3.31
C LYS A 35 -0.13 -20.68 4.39
N ASN A 36 1.05 -21.26 4.58
CA ASN A 36 1.17 -22.54 5.30
C ASN A 36 1.89 -22.42 6.65
N SER A 37 2.86 -21.52 6.78
CA SER A 37 3.85 -21.60 7.87
C SER A 37 3.96 -20.31 8.68
N PHE A 38 3.38 -19.19 8.23
CA PHE A 38 3.55 -17.89 8.87
C PHE A 38 3.11 -17.90 10.33
N ALA A 39 1.91 -18.41 10.61
CA ALA A 39 1.36 -18.47 11.96
C ALA A 39 2.17 -19.37 12.90
N GLU A 40 2.77 -20.45 12.38
CA GLU A 40 3.62 -21.36 13.15
C GLU A 40 5.00 -20.74 13.41
N LEU A 41 5.69 -20.30 12.35
CA LEU A 41 7.05 -19.74 12.43
C LEU A 41 7.12 -18.45 13.26
N SER A 42 6.04 -17.67 13.29
CA SER A 42 5.93 -16.45 14.10
C SER A 42 5.29 -16.67 15.48
N LYS A 43 4.94 -17.93 15.82
CA LYS A 43 4.19 -18.31 17.04
C LYS A 43 2.91 -17.52 17.28
N LEU A 44 2.26 -17.08 16.20
CA LEU A 44 1.16 -16.12 16.25
C LEU A 44 0.03 -16.56 17.19
N LYS A 45 -0.43 -17.81 17.09
CA LYS A 45 -1.59 -18.31 17.85
C LYS A 45 -1.32 -18.34 19.37
N GLU A 46 -0.13 -18.78 19.76
CA GLU A 46 0.30 -18.81 21.17
C GLU A 46 0.35 -17.38 21.74
N ILE A 47 0.94 -16.45 20.98
CA ILE A 47 1.08 -15.06 21.37
C ILE A 47 -0.30 -14.38 21.46
N GLN A 48 -1.20 -14.60 20.49
CA GLN A 48 -2.56 -14.08 20.51
C GLN A 48 -3.35 -14.58 21.73
N GLN A 49 -3.23 -15.87 22.05
CA GLN A 49 -3.86 -16.45 23.23
C GLN A 49 -3.34 -15.82 24.52
N PHE A 50 -2.02 -15.63 24.63
CA PHE A 50 -1.42 -14.94 25.76
C PHE A 50 -1.90 -13.48 25.88
N CYS A 51 -1.93 -12.75 24.76
CA CYS A 51 -2.34 -11.36 24.72
C CYS A 51 -3.83 -11.15 25.02
N SER A 52 -4.66 -12.16 24.74
CA SER A 52 -6.10 -12.13 25.02
C SER A 52 -6.44 -12.43 26.49
N ASP A 53 -5.51 -12.97 27.27
CA ASP A 53 -5.74 -13.19 28.71
C ASP A 53 -5.59 -11.87 29.48
N SER A 54 -6.74 -11.37 29.96
CA SER A 54 -6.84 -10.17 30.79
C SER A 54 -6.00 -10.19 32.07
N LYS A 55 -5.58 -11.38 32.54
CA LYS A 55 -4.67 -11.52 33.70
C LYS A 55 -3.25 -11.06 33.40
N ASN A 56 -2.82 -11.08 32.15
CA ASN A 56 -1.50 -10.61 31.76
C ASN A 56 -1.45 -9.08 31.73
N SER A 57 -0.42 -8.49 32.29
CA SER A 57 -0.25 -7.02 32.28
C SER A 57 0.05 -6.48 30.87
N LYS A 58 -0.25 -5.20 30.61
CA LYS A 58 0.11 -4.51 29.36
C LYS A 58 1.59 -4.68 29.01
N LYS A 59 2.48 -4.61 30.01
CA LYS A 59 3.93 -4.80 29.83
C LYS A 59 4.27 -6.22 29.34
N GLN A 60 3.62 -7.25 29.89
CA GLN A 60 3.81 -8.63 29.47
C GLN A 60 3.30 -8.86 28.04
N ARG A 61 2.13 -8.32 27.71
CA ARG A 61 1.56 -8.41 26.35
C ARG A 61 2.44 -7.71 25.32
N ASN A 62 2.95 -6.51 25.63
CA ASN A 62 3.93 -5.82 24.78
C ASN A 62 5.20 -6.66 24.57
N LYS A 63 5.69 -7.34 25.60
CA LYS A 63 6.85 -8.23 25.47
C LYS A 63 6.57 -9.37 24.48
N MET A 64 5.39 -9.99 24.55
CA MET A 64 5.01 -11.05 23.61
C MET A 64 4.81 -10.54 22.18
N PHE A 65 4.31 -9.31 22.01
CA PHE A 65 4.26 -8.66 20.70
C PHE A 65 5.67 -8.53 20.08
N TYR A 66 6.67 -8.06 20.84
CA TYR A 66 8.05 -8.02 20.33
C TYR A 66 8.64 -9.42 20.10
N GLU A 67 8.25 -10.43 20.89
CA GLU A 67 8.63 -11.81 20.62
C GLU A 67 8.09 -12.31 19.28
N HIS A 68 6.87 -11.91 18.89
CA HIS A 68 6.35 -12.18 17.54
C HIS A 68 7.25 -11.58 16.45
N GLU A 69 7.62 -10.31 16.58
CA GLU A 69 8.51 -9.66 15.60
C GLU A 69 9.88 -10.33 15.52
N GLU A 70 10.47 -10.69 16.66
CA GLU A 70 11.76 -11.39 16.70
C GLU A 70 11.66 -12.80 16.07
N ASN A 71 10.54 -13.50 16.25
CA ASN A 71 10.30 -14.77 15.55
C ASN A 71 10.19 -14.59 14.03
N VAL A 72 9.52 -13.53 13.56
CA VAL A 72 9.46 -13.19 12.13
C VAL A 72 10.87 -12.92 11.58
N LYS A 73 11.67 -12.10 12.28
CA LYS A 73 13.06 -11.80 11.89
C LYS A 73 13.97 -13.04 11.89
N THR A 74 13.80 -13.92 12.86
CA THR A 74 14.70 -15.08 13.04
C THR A 74 14.31 -16.23 12.11
N ASN A 75 13.02 -16.49 11.95
CA ASN A 75 12.53 -17.72 11.32
C ASN A 75 12.02 -17.50 9.89
N ILE A 76 11.53 -16.31 9.55
CA ILE A 76 10.89 -16.02 8.26
C ILE A 76 11.84 -15.26 7.33
N TYR A 77 12.43 -14.16 7.80
CA TYR A 77 13.31 -13.30 6.99
C TYR A 77 14.44 -14.06 6.27
N PRO A 78 15.17 -15.00 6.91
CA PRO A 78 16.23 -15.74 6.21
C PRO A 78 15.74 -16.55 5.01
N ALA A 79 14.47 -16.97 5.01
CA ALA A 79 13.89 -17.76 3.94
C ALA A 79 13.47 -16.92 2.73
N ILE A 80 12.98 -15.69 2.96
CA ILE A 80 12.35 -14.86 1.92
C ILE A 80 13.19 -13.68 1.46
N ASN A 81 14.09 -13.13 2.29
CA ASN A 81 14.75 -11.86 1.99
C ASN A 81 15.53 -11.90 0.68
N LYS A 82 16.28 -12.99 0.45
CA LYS A 82 17.02 -13.15 -0.81
C LYS A 82 16.08 -13.15 -2.01
N GLU A 83 14.92 -13.79 -1.91
CA GLU A 83 13.93 -13.86 -2.99
C GLU A 83 13.31 -12.48 -3.27
N ILE A 84 12.88 -11.77 -2.22
CA ILE A 84 12.28 -10.44 -2.37
C ILE A 84 13.31 -9.45 -2.92
N SER A 85 14.51 -9.38 -2.35
CA SER A 85 15.54 -8.41 -2.73
C SER A 85 16.11 -8.61 -4.13
N ILE A 86 15.89 -9.77 -4.77
CA ILE A 86 16.22 -9.97 -6.20
C ILE A 86 15.36 -9.05 -7.09
N TYR A 87 14.09 -8.91 -6.76
CA TYR A 87 13.11 -8.16 -7.56
C TYR A 87 12.85 -6.76 -7.01
N ILE A 88 12.95 -6.59 -5.69
CA ILE A 88 12.67 -5.36 -4.95
C ILE A 88 13.87 -5.08 -4.02
N PRO A 89 15.02 -4.58 -4.55
CA PRO A 89 16.19 -4.27 -3.73
C PRO A 89 15.91 -3.31 -2.56
N GLU A 90 14.93 -2.42 -2.73
CA GLU A 90 14.45 -1.49 -1.69
C GLU A 90 13.94 -2.20 -0.44
N TRP A 91 13.54 -3.48 -0.53
CA TRP A 91 13.18 -4.30 0.62
C TRP A 91 14.29 -4.37 1.67
N SER A 92 15.54 -4.44 1.21
CA SER A 92 16.72 -4.52 2.07
C SER A 92 16.94 -3.22 2.84
N GLU A 93 16.72 -2.07 2.20
CA GLU A 93 16.83 -0.74 2.83
C GLU A 93 15.82 -0.62 3.99
N LEU A 94 14.62 -1.15 3.79
CA LEU A 94 13.55 -1.11 4.78
C LEU A 94 13.90 -1.92 6.05
N MET A 95 14.73 -2.96 5.94
CA MET A 95 15.17 -3.75 7.10
C MET A 95 16.08 -2.95 8.04
N GLU A 96 16.82 -1.99 7.51
CA GLU A 96 17.68 -1.10 8.30
C GLU A 96 16.84 -0.06 9.05
N VAL A 97 15.67 0.29 8.50
CA VAL A 97 14.70 1.17 9.16
C VAL A 97 14.05 0.43 10.30
N ASN A 98 14.14 0.98 11.52
CA ASN A 98 13.45 0.47 12.70
C ASN A 98 13.70 -1.01 13.03
N ASN A 99 14.89 -1.52 12.71
CA ASN A 99 15.23 -2.93 12.93
C ASN A 99 14.23 -3.88 12.24
N GLY A 100 13.81 -3.53 11.02
CA GLY A 100 12.94 -4.35 10.17
C GLY A 100 11.48 -4.45 10.66
N HIS A 101 11.02 -3.54 11.52
CA HIS A 101 9.63 -3.52 11.94
C HIS A 101 8.68 -3.28 10.76
N VAL A 102 9.01 -2.38 9.83
CA VAL A 102 8.13 -2.09 8.69
C VAL A 102 8.00 -3.33 7.80
N ASN A 103 9.09 -4.06 7.55
CA ASN A 103 9.01 -5.35 6.84
C ASN A 103 8.10 -6.35 7.57
N CYS A 104 8.15 -6.41 8.91
CA CYS A 104 7.33 -7.32 9.70
C CYS A 104 5.86 -6.94 9.56
N HIS A 105 5.56 -5.65 9.65
CA HIS A 105 4.24 -5.09 9.38
C HIS A 105 3.76 -5.46 7.98
N THR A 106 4.57 -5.25 6.93
CA THR A 106 4.23 -5.61 5.55
C THR A 106 3.88 -7.10 5.42
N LEU A 107 4.64 -7.99 6.05
CA LEU A 107 4.31 -9.43 6.04
C LEU A 107 3.00 -9.72 6.80
N ASN A 108 2.78 -9.05 7.93
CA ASN A 108 1.53 -9.15 8.69
C ASN A 108 0.34 -8.69 7.85
N VAL A 109 0.48 -7.63 7.04
CA VAL A 109 -0.56 -7.16 6.11
C VAL A 109 -0.88 -8.22 5.06
N ILE A 110 0.13 -8.78 4.39
CA ILE A 110 -0.07 -9.82 3.37
C ILE A 110 -0.73 -11.06 4.00
N TYR A 111 -0.29 -11.45 5.20
CA TYR A 111 -0.92 -12.54 5.96
C TYR A 111 -2.38 -12.23 6.27
N CYS A 112 -2.70 -11.06 6.83
CA CYS A 112 -4.08 -10.67 7.16
C CYS A 112 -4.97 -10.64 5.91
N ILE A 113 -4.49 -10.07 4.79
CA ILE A 113 -5.17 -10.10 3.49
C ILE A 113 -5.48 -11.54 3.06
N SER A 114 -4.53 -12.47 3.17
CA SER A 114 -4.74 -13.87 2.77
C SER A 114 -5.81 -14.60 3.60
N GLN A 115 -6.04 -14.15 4.83
CA GLN A 115 -7.06 -14.69 5.74
C GLN A 115 -8.42 -13.97 5.63
N ASP A 116 -8.49 -12.88 4.87
CA ASP A 116 -9.71 -12.09 4.70
C ASP A 116 -10.71 -12.81 3.78
N LYS A 117 -11.96 -12.94 4.23
CA LYS A 117 -13.03 -13.60 3.46
C LYS A 117 -13.38 -12.85 2.18
N GLU A 118 -13.34 -11.53 2.19
CA GLU A 118 -13.61 -10.72 1.00
C GLU A 118 -12.50 -10.89 -0.04
N TYR A 119 -11.25 -11.02 0.40
CA TYR A 119 -10.11 -11.35 -0.45
C TYR A 119 -10.26 -12.73 -1.09
N GLN A 120 -10.61 -13.75 -0.29
CA GLN A 120 -10.82 -15.12 -0.78
C GLN A 120 -11.95 -15.21 -1.81
N ALA A 121 -12.89 -14.26 -1.80
CA ALA A 121 -13.99 -14.17 -2.77
C ALA A 121 -13.65 -13.36 -4.04
N LEU A 122 -12.45 -12.78 -4.13
CA LEU A 122 -11.98 -12.11 -5.35
C LEU A 122 -11.54 -13.13 -6.41
N ASP A 123 -11.55 -12.71 -7.68
CA ASP A 123 -10.88 -13.45 -8.75
C ASP A 123 -9.34 -13.42 -8.59
N ASN A 124 -8.66 -14.32 -9.28
CA ASN A 124 -7.20 -14.48 -9.19
C ASN A 124 -6.44 -13.20 -9.53
N PHE A 125 -6.94 -12.40 -10.48
CA PHE A 125 -6.28 -11.15 -10.88
C PHE A 125 -6.29 -10.13 -9.74
N ASN A 126 -7.46 -9.90 -9.14
CA ASN A 126 -7.64 -8.99 -8.02
C ASN A 126 -6.94 -9.48 -6.74
N GLN A 127 -6.88 -10.80 -6.54
CA GLN A 127 -6.06 -11.40 -5.48
C GLN A 127 -4.56 -11.13 -5.68
N ASN A 128 -4.08 -11.23 -6.92
CA ASN A 128 -2.70 -10.94 -7.29
C ASN A 128 -2.36 -9.45 -7.07
N VAL A 129 -3.24 -8.54 -7.51
CA VAL A 129 -3.12 -7.09 -7.28
C VAL A 129 -2.96 -6.77 -5.80
N LEU A 130 -3.79 -7.35 -4.93
CA LEU A 130 -3.73 -7.07 -3.49
C LEU A 130 -2.46 -7.61 -2.82
N LYS A 131 -1.93 -8.75 -3.26
CA LYS A 131 -0.64 -9.26 -2.74
C LYS A 131 0.51 -8.33 -3.08
N TRP A 132 0.57 -7.87 -4.33
CA TRP A 132 1.57 -6.89 -4.76
C TRP A 132 1.42 -5.53 -4.06
N ALA A 133 0.19 -5.01 -3.96
CA ALA A 133 -0.06 -3.78 -3.21
C ALA A 133 0.30 -3.91 -1.73
N GLY A 134 -0.06 -5.03 -1.10
CA GLY A 134 0.32 -5.36 0.28
C GLY A 134 1.84 -5.37 0.47
N LEU A 135 2.61 -5.94 -0.47
CA LEU A 135 4.07 -5.96 -0.40
C LEU A 135 4.72 -4.56 -0.59
N LEU A 136 4.10 -3.70 -1.39
CA LEU A 136 4.70 -2.42 -1.82
C LEU A 136 4.20 -1.18 -1.06
N HIS A 137 3.07 -1.24 -0.34
CA HIS A 137 2.40 -0.04 0.21
C HIS A 137 3.31 0.82 1.11
N ASP A 138 4.15 0.18 1.93
CA ASP A 138 5.01 0.82 2.93
C ASP A 138 6.51 0.78 2.58
N LEU A 139 6.86 0.46 1.33
CA LEU A 139 8.25 0.20 0.92
C LEU A 139 9.24 1.35 1.18
N LYS A 140 8.77 2.61 1.17
CA LYS A 140 9.59 3.81 1.44
C LYS A 140 9.18 4.54 2.71
N LYS A 141 8.57 3.82 3.66
CA LYS A 141 8.22 4.37 4.96
C LYS A 141 9.46 4.56 5.82
N LEU A 142 9.62 5.78 6.35
CA LEU A 142 10.81 6.15 7.10
C LEU A 142 10.76 5.75 8.57
N SER A 143 9.58 5.42 9.12
CA SER A 143 9.47 5.13 10.55
C SER A 143 8.18 4.44 11.01
N TYR A 144 8.09 4.17 12.33
CA TYR A 144 6.88 3.70 13.00
C TYR A 144 5.76 4.75 12.88
N PRO A 145 4.48 4.36 12.96
CA PRO A 145 3.37 5.32 13.05
C PRO A 145 3.44 6.23 14.29
N PHE A 146 4.37 5.95 15.22
CA PHE A 146 4.58 6.66 16.49
C PHE A 146 5.69 7.71 16.47
N ILE A 147 6.39 7.97 15.35
CA ILE A 147 7.15 9.24 15.28
C ILE A 147 6.13 10.37 15.43
N GLU A 148 6.32 11.22 16.44
CA GLU A 148 5.62 12.49 16.52
C GLU A 148 5.90 13.22 15.20
N GLY A 149 4.86 13.44 14.39
CA GLY A 149 5.03 13.81 12.97
C GLY A 149 5.11 12.60 12.03
N LYS A 150 4.06 11.75 12.03
CA LYS A 150 3.81 10.63 11.12
C LYS A 150 4.39 10.90 9.73
N ASP A 151 5.02 9.90 9.11
CA ASP A 151 5.51 10.00 7.74
C ASP A 151 4.34 10.14 6.78
N HIS A 152 3.88 11.36 6.50
CA HIS A 152 2.73 11.60 5.63
C HIS A 152 3.08 11.51 4.14
N MET A 153 4.36 11.31 3.81
CA MET A 153 4.84 11.24 2.43
C MET A 153 5.01 9.81 1.91
N HIS A 154 5.10 8.81 2.79
CA HIS A 154 5.39 7.44 2.35
C HIS A 154 4.42 6.88 1.29
N PRO A 155 3.11 7.17 1.25
CA PRO A 155 2.26 6.61 0.19
C PRO A 155 2.74 7.03 -1.21
N PHE A 156 3.15 8.29 -1.37
CA PHE A 156 3.65 8.82 -2.63
C PHE A 156 5.07 8.33 -2.94
N LYS A 157 5.95 8.26 -1.94
CA LYS A 157 7.30 7.71 -2.09
C LYS A 157 7.26 6.22 -2.46
N SER A 158 6.41 5.44 -1.80
CA SER A 158 6.19 4.01 -2.09
C SER A 158 5.58 3.84 -3.48
N GLY A 159 4.63 4.70 -3.88
CA GLY A 159 4.06 4.64 -5.23
C GLY A 159 5.07 4.98 -6.32
N LYS A 160 5.97 5.95 -6.10
CA LYS A 160 7.10 6.21 -7.00
C LYS A 160 7.99 4.98 -7.12
N ALA A 161 8.41 4.39 -6.00
CA ALA A 161 9.23 3.18 -5.99
C ALA A 161 8.52 2.01 -6.68
N CYS A 162 7.20 1.89 -6.53
CA CYS A 162 6.38 0.90 -7.24
C CYS A 162 6.51 1.03 -8.77
N LEU A 163 6.46 2.25 -9.32
CA LEU A 163 6.63 2.48 -10.76
C LEU A 163 8.05 2.17 -11.23
N GLU A 164 9.06 2.56 -10.45
CA GLU A 164 10.47 2.23 -10.74
C GLU A 164 10.70 0.71 -10.75
N ILE A 165 10.14 -0.02 -9.79
CA ILE A 165 10.16 -1.48 -9.74
C ILE A 165 9.50 -2.06 -11.00
N PHE A 166 8.30 -1.61 -11.34
CA PHE A 166 7.59 -2.12 -12.52
C PHE A 166 8.31 -1.81 -13.83
N GLN A 167 9.01 -0.68 -13.94
CA GLN A 167 9.89 -0.41 -15.07
C GLN A 167 11.06 -1.40 -15.12
N ARG A 168 11.73 -1.67 -13.99
CA ARG A 168 12.85 -2.64 -13.93
C ARG A 168 12.41 -4.07 -14.22
N LEU A 169 11.21 -4.43 -13.81
CA LEU A 169 10.61 -5.75 -14.07
C LEU A 169 10.03 -5.89 -15.49
N GLY A 170 10.07 -4.83 -16.30
CA GLY A 170 9.58 -4.84 -17.68
C GLY A 170 8.05 -4.74 -17.82
N LEU A 171 7.34 -4.44 -16.73
CA LEU A 171 5.89 -4.18 -16.75
C LEU A 171 5.55 -2.80 -17.33
N ILE A 172 6.44 -1.82 -17.10
CA ILE A 172 6.41 -0.52 -17.78
C ILE A 172 7.54 -0.52 -18.82
N VAL A 173 7.17 -0.41 -20.09
CA VAL A 173 8.11 -0.52 -21.21
C VAL A 173 8.45 0.87 -21.76
N ILE A 174 9.72 1.25 -21.64
CA ILE A 174 10.28 2.47 -22.25
C ILE A 174 10.85 2.12 -23.62
N ARG A 175 10.19 2.55 -24.70
CA ARG A 175 10.57 2.13 -26.08
C ARG A 175 11.51 3.10 -26.76
N ASN A 176 11.46 4.38 -26.38
CA ASN A 176 12.18 5.45 -27.03
C ASN A 176 12.51 6.58 -26.03
N GLN A 177 13.21 7.61 -26.53
CA GLN A 177 13.64 8.74 -25.71
C GLN A 177 12.48 9.59 -25.16
N VAL A 178 11.36 9.70 -25.90
CA VAL A 178 10.17 10.43 -25.45
C VAL A 178 9.51 9.70 -24.29
N ASP A 179 9.33 8.38 -24.39
CA ASP A 179 8.82 7.56 -23.29
C ASP A 179 9.69 7.72 -22.03
N TYR A 180 11.02 7.75 -22.19
CA TYR A 180 11.95 7.94 -21.08
C TYR A 180 11.77 9.31 -20.41
N GLN A 181 11.59 10.37 -21.21
CA GLN A 181 11.37 11.73 -20.71
C GLN A 181 10.04 11.84 -19.96
N GLU A 182 8.96 11.29 -20.52
CA GLU A 182 7.64 11.31 -19.87
C GLU A 182 7.61 10.44 -18.60
N PHE A 183 8.32 9.30 -18.58
CA PHE A 183 8.45 8.50 -17.38
C PHE A 183 9.24 9.24 -16.30
N THR A 184 10.35 9.91 -16.66
CA THR A 184 11.11 10.74 -15.73
C THR A 184 10.25 11.87 -15.16
N ARG A 185 9.50 12.57 -16.03
CA ARG A 185 8.56 13.62 -15.64
C ARG A 185 7.48 13.11 -14.69
N LEU A 186 6.94 11.92 -14.93
CA LEU A 186 5.97 11.28 -14.03
C LEU A 186 6.54 11.11 -12.62
N LEU A 187 7.77 10.61 -12.50
CA LEU A 187 8.42 10.43 -11.20
C LEU A 187 8.72 11.78 -10.52
N GLU A 188 9.14 12.79 -11.28
CA GLU A 188 9.38 14.15 -10.77
C GLU A 188 8.09 14.80 -10.25
N LEU A 189 6.96 14.64 -10.94
CA LEU A 189 5.66 15.14 -10.49
C LEU A 189 5.24 14.50 -9.16
N ILE A 190 5.52 13.20 -8.96
CA ILE A 190 5.27 12.52 -7.69
C ILE A 190 6.16 13.11 -6.58
N ASP A 191 7.46 13.32 -6.83
CA ASP A 191 8.37 13.94 -5.85
C ASP A 191 7.96 15.38 -5.49
N GLN A 192 7.43 16.12 -6.46
CA GLN A 192 6.94 17.49 -6.28
C GLN A 192 5.55 17.56 -5.62
N SER A 193 4.84 16.44 -5.52
CA SER A 193 3.50 16.35 -4.91
C SER A 193 3.60 16.33 -3.39
N LYS A 194 4.04 17.46 -2.83
CA LYS A 194 4.25 17.66 -1.40
C LYS A 194 3.85 19.06 -0.98
N GLN A 195 3.43 19.19 0.27
CA GLN A 195 3.03 20.45 0.90
C GLN A 195 3.47 20.43 2.38
N PRO A 196 3.70 21.60 3.00
CA PRO A 196 4.12 21.64 4.39
C PRO A 196 3.02 21.13 5.32
N VAL A 197 3.38 20.49 6.43
CA VAL A 197 2.39 20.12 7.46
C VAL A 197 1.67 21.36 8.00
N PRO A 198 0.40 21.24 8.44
CA PRO A 198 -0.36 22.38 8.95
C PRO A 198 0.32 23.06 10.15
N TYR A 199 0.22 24.39 10.24
CA TYR A 199 0.84 25.18 11.32
C TYR A 199 0.49 24.70 12.74
N TRP A 200 -0.74 24.24 12.95
CA TRP A 200 -1.20 23.76 14.26
C TRP A 200 -0.50 22.45 14.69
N MET A 201 0.04 21.69 13.74
CA MET A 201 0.84 20.49 13.97
C MET A 201 2.30 20.88 14.22
N SER A 202 2.88 21.71 13.35
CA SER A 202 4.30 22.07 13.46
C SER A 202 4.64 22.84 14.74
N ARG A 203 3.70 23.60 15.32
CA ARG A 203 3.90 24.27 16.63
C ARG A 203 4.05 23.31 17.81
N LYS A 204 3.72 22.03 17.65
CA LYS A 204 3.88 20.98 18.67
C LYS A 204 5.24 20.28 18.59
N PHE A 205 6.05 20.61 17.58
CA PHE A 205 7.34 19.97 17.38
C PHE A 205 8.36 20.44 18.43
N GLU A 206 8.92 19.49 19.17
CA GLU A 206 10.04 19.73 20.08
C GLU A 206 11.32 20.03 19.29
N LYS A 207 12.12 21.00 19.75
CA LYS A 207 13.31 21.47 19.00
C LYS A 207 14.36 20.39 18.73
N ASP A 208 14.45 19.39 19.60
CA ASP A 208 15.52 18.39 19.60
C ASP A 208 15.10 17.05 18.95
N LYS A 209 13.87 16.97 18.41
CA LYS A 209 13.36 15.79 17.72
C LYS A 209 13.26 16.05 16.22
N ILE A 210 13.39 14.99 15.43
CA ILE A 210 13.24 15.02 13.97
C ILE A 210 11.78 14.70 13.64
N TYR A 211 11.12 15.58 12.88
CA TYR A 211 9.72 15.45 12.47
C TYR A 211 9.61 15.38 10.96
N CYS A 212 8.57 14.69 10.48
CA CYS A 212 8.10 14.89 9.11
C CYS A 212 7.48 16.30 9.00
N THR A 213 8.10 17.17 8.21
CA THR A 213 7.64 18.56 7.99
C THR A 213 6.82 18.73 6.70
N GLU A 214 6.70 17.67 5.92
CA GLU A 214 5.98 17.63 4.65
C GLU A 214 4.90 16.53 4.68
N MET A 215 3.82 16.75 3.95
CA MET A 215 2.77 15.79 3.67
C MET A 215 2.51 15.74 2.17
N HIS A 216 1.95 14.64 1.66
CA HIS A 216 1.70 14.54 0.23
C HIS A 216 0.69 15.60 -0.22
N SER A 217 0.78 16.03 -1.47
CA SER A 217 -0.18 16.94 -2.09
C SER A 217 -0.90 16.26 -3.24
N HIS A 218 -2.14 16.68 -3.50
CA HIS A 218 -2.93 16.20 -4.63
C HIS A 218 -2.87 17.15 -5.84
N ASP A 219 -2.01 18.17 -5.82
CA ASP A 219 -1.95 19.22 -6.85
C ASP A 219 -1.61 18.68 -8.25
N TYR A 220 -0.77 17.64 -8.33
CA TYR A 220 -0.33 17.07 -9.61
C TYR A 220 -1.03 15.76 -9.99
N LEU A 221 -2.11 15.34 -9.30
CA LEU A 221 -2.78 14.07 -9.62
C LEU A 221 -3.22 13.99 -11.08
N SER A 222 -3.72 15.09 -11.64
CA SER A 222 -4.21 15.11 -13.02
C SER A 222 -3.09 14.79 -14.01
N ASP A 223 -1.93 15.43 -13.86
CA ASP A 223 -0.78 15.20 -14.75
C ASP A 223 -0.19 13.81 -14.56
N ILE A 224 -0.03 13.37 -13.30
CA ILE A 224 0.47 12.03 -12.94
C ILE A 224 -0.38 10.95 -13.62
N PHE A 225 -1.70 10.98 -13.44
CA PHE A 225 -2.58 9.95 -13.99
C PHE A 225 -2.79 10.09 -15.50
N THR A 226 -2.71 11.30 -16.05
CA THR A 226 -2.74 11.50 -17.52
C THR A 226 -1.54 10.84 -18.18
N ILE A 227 -0.33 11.05 -17.65
CA ILE A 227 0.89 10.43 -18.17
C ILE A 227 0.83 8.91 -17.99
N LEU A 228 0.51 8.45 -16.77
CA LEU A 228 0.43 7.03 -16.46
C LEU A 228 -0.55 6.29 -17.37
N TRP A 229 -1.81 6.73 -17.45
CA TRP A 229 -2.86 6.01 -18.17
C TRP A 229 -2.71 6.06 -19.69
N ASN A 230 -2.18 7.14 -20.23
CA ASN A 230 -2.04 7.27 -21.68
C ASN A 230 -0.78 6.59 -22.23
N LEU A 231 0.30 6.53 -21.45
CA LEU A 231 1.61 6.11 -21.96
C LEU A 231 2.10 4.78 -21.40
N PHE A 232 1.83 4.46 -20.13
CA PHE A 232 2.54 3.38 -19.45
C PHE A 232 1.65 2.26 -18.92
N ALA A 233 0.50 2.60 -18.33
CA ALA A 233 -0.37 1.66 -17.67
C ALA A 233 -1.83 2.11 -17.78
N PRO A 234 -2.59 1.60 -18.77
CA PRO A 234 -4.00 1.94 -18.92
C PRO A 234 -4.79 1.72 -17.63
N ARG A 235 -5.80 2.56 -17.42
CA ARG A 235 -6.67 2.45 -16.23
C ARG A 235 -7.28 1.05 -16.13
N GLY A 236 -7.22 0.47 -14.94
CA GLY A 236 -7.68 -0.90 -14.66
C GLY A 236 -6.66 -2.00 -14.97
N SER A 237 -5.52 -1.67 -15.56
CA SER A 237 -4.41 -2.62 -15.71
C SER A 237 -3.81 -3.00 -14.36
N PHE A 238 -3.07 -4.12 -14.33
CA PHE A 238 -2.36 -4.58 -13.14
C PHE A 238 -1.48 -3.49 -12.51
N VAL A 239 -0.66 -2.82 -13.33
CA VAL A 239 0.24 -1.74 -12.89
C VAL A 239 -0.55 -0.56 -12.30
N ASP A 240 -1.60 -0.11 -12.99
CA ASP A 240 -2.46 0.99 -12.52
C ASP A 240 -3.09 0.66 -11.16
N LEU A 241 -3.69 -0.52 -11.02
CA LEU A 241 -4.38 -0.89 -9.79
C LEU A 241 -3.41 -1.01 -8.61
N VAL A 242 -2.28 -1.69 -8.77
CA VAL A 242 -1.27 -1.78 -7.70
C VAL A 242 -0.75 -0.39 -7.33
N PHE A 243 -0.41 0.44 -8.33
CA PHE A 243 0.06 1.80 -8.09
C PHE A 243 -0.99 2.62 -7.35
N ARG A 244 -2.24 2.67 -7.81
CA ARG A 244 -3.32 3.43 -7.13
C ARG A 244 -3.54 2.96 -5.70
N LEU A 245 -3.52 1.65 -5.45
CA LEU A 245 -3.68 1.11 -4.10
C LEU A 245 -2.55 1.58 -3.18
N VAL A 246 -1.30 1.47 -3.61
CA VAL A 246 -0.13 1.96 -2.86
C VAL A 246 -0.21 3.48 -2.68
N PHE A 247 -0.55 4.23 -3.73
CA PHE A 247 -0.52 5.68 -3.74
C PHE A 247 -1.60 6.32 -2.85
N PHE A 248 -2.78 5.69 -2.76
CA PHE A 248 -3.96 6.24 -2.08
C PHE A 248 -4.39 5.51 -0.81
N HIS A 249 -3.66 4.49 -0.32
CA HIS A 249 -4.06 3.77 0.90
C HIS A 249 -4.17 4.64 2.16
N GLN A 250 -3.57 5.83 2.16
CA GLN A 250 -3.78 6.85 3.21
C GLN A 250 -4.37 8.16 2.65
N SER A 251 -5.23 8.06 1.65
CA SER A 251 -5.95 9.21 1.08
C SER A 251 -7.47 9.04 1.11
N LEU A 252 -7.97 7.92 1.66
CA LEU A 252 -9.39 7.66 1.92
C LEU A 252 -9.63 7.52 3.43
N CYS A 253 -10.79 7.95 3.90
CA CYS A 253 -11.15 7.84 5.30
C CYS A 253 -11.56 6.39 5.61
N GLY A 254 -10.75 5.69 6.41
CA GLY A 254 -11.08 4.36 6.93
C GLY A 254 -11.82 4.42 8.27
N ILE A 255 -11.20 5.14 9.22
CA ILE A 255 -11.68 5.37 10.59
C ILE A 255 -11.95 6.88 10.71
N LYS A 256 -13.15 7.27 11.14
CA LYS A 256 -13.56 8.69 11.17
C LYS A 256 -12.78 9.49 12.20
N GLU A 257 -12.43 8.85 13.30
CA GLU A 257 -11.69 9.37 14.45
C GLU A 257 -10.21 9.59 14.12
N ILE A 258 -9.70 8.84 13.14
CA ILE A 258 -8.31 8.92 12.67
C ILE A 258 -8.31 9.18 11.15
N PRO A 259 -8.78 10.37 10.72
CA PRO A 259 -8.82 10.69 9.30
C PRO A 259 -7.40 10.77 8.73
N PRO A 260 -7.21 10.44 7.45
CA PRO A 260 -5.97 10.75 6.77
C PRO A 260 -5.68 12.26 6.80
N MET A 261 -4.39 12.59 6.82
CA MET A 261 -3.94 13.99 6.86
C MET A 261 -4.42 14.75 5.62
N ILE A 262 -4.30 14.11 4.45
CA ILE A 262 -4.76 14.63 3.17
C ILE A 262 -5.67 13.57 2.55
N GLN A 263 -6.89 13.97 2.21
CA GLN A 263 -7.92 13.08 1.69
C GLN A 263 -8.27 13.46 0.25
N LEU A 264 -8.63 12.46 -0.55
CA LEU A 264 -9.25 12.72 -1.84
C LEU A 264 -10.59 13.39 -1.60
N ASN A 265 -10.78 14.56 -2.20
CA ASN A 265 -12.09 15.18 -2.22
C ASN A 265 -13.06 14.40 -3.13
N THR A 266 -14.34 14.73 -3.11
CA THR A 266 -15.35 14.09 -3.95
C THR A 266 -14.97 14.02 -5.43
N GLU A 267 -14.51 15.13 -6.01
CA GLU A 267 -14.22 15.21 -7.44
C GLU A 267 -13.05 14.29 -7.79
N GLN A 268 -12.00 14.32 -6.96
CA GLN A 268 -10.86 13.42 -7.07
C GLN A 268 -11.27 11.95 -6.94
N GLN A 269 -12.17 11.61 -6.01
CA GLN A 269 -12.70 10.25 -5.89
C GLN A 269 -13.45 9.82 -7.18
N LEU A 270 -14.23 10.71 -7.79
CA LEU A 270 -14.91 10.40 -9.06
C LEU A 270 -13.93 10.19 -10.21
N ILE A 271 -12.84 10.96 -10.25
CA ILE A 271 -11.85 10.87 -11.32
C ILE A 271 -10.95 9.64 -11.14
N TYR A 272 -10.39 9.43 -9.94
CA TYR A 272 -9.31 8.47 -9.72
C TYR A 272 -9.76 7.13 -9.12
N CYS A 273 -10.98 7.05 -8.57
CA CYS A 273 -11.55 5.82 -8.04
C CYS A 273 -12.57 5.22 -9.01
N ASP A 274 -12.73 3.91 -8.93
CA ASP A 274 -13.77 3.13 -9.60
C ASP A 274 -14.21 2.00 -8.66
N VAL A 275 -15.26 1.26 -9.03
CA VAL A 275 -15.83 0.19 -8.19
C VAL A 275 -14.79 -0.88 -7.84
N VAL A 276 -13.93 -1.24 -8.79
CA VAL A 276 -12.88 -2.26 -8.56
C VAL A 276 -11.88 -1.72 -7.55
N PHE A 277 -11.35 -0.52 -7.76
CA PHE A 277 -10.42 0.13 -6.84
C PHE A 277 -11.00 0.27 -5.43
N LEU A 278 -12.25 0.77 -5.28
CA LEU A 278 -12.89 0.95 -3.98
C LEU A 278 -13.06 -0.37 -3.23
N LYS A 279 -13.37 -1.46 -3.95
CA LYS A 279 -13.43 -2.80 -3.37
C LYS A 279 -12.06 -3.28 -2.86
N LEU A 280 -11.00 -3.06 -3.64
CA LEU A 280 -9.65 -3.51 -3.27
C LEU A 280 -9.03 -2.65 -2.16
N ILE A 281 -9.14 -1.34 -2.24
CA ILE A 281 -8.54 -0.42 -1.25
C ILE A 281 -9.16 -0.60 0.12
N LYS A 282 -10.46 -0.93 0.20
CA LYS A 282 -11.12 -1.35 1.44
C LYS A 282 -10.38 -2.51 2.10
N ILE A 283 -10.12 -3.59 1.35
CA ILE A 283 -9.45 -4.78 1.88
C ILE A 283 -8.02 -4.43 2.31
N LEU A 284 -7.28 -3.66 1.50
CA LEU A 284 -5.92 -3.24 1.84
C LEU A 284 -5.89 -2.41 3.13
N MET A 285 -6.66 -1.33 3.21
CA MET A 285 -6.65 -0.42 4.37
C MET A 285 -7.13 -1.09 5.66
N LYS A 286 -8.17 -1.92 5.56
CA LYS A 286 -8.69 -2.72 6.69
C LYS A 286 -7.59 -3.62 7.24
N ASN A 287 -6.87 -4.34 6.37
CA ASN A 287 -5.83 -5.27 6.77
C ASN A 287 -4.50 -4.58 7.15
N ASP A 288 -4.19 -3.42 6.59
CA ASP A 288 -3.10 -2.53 7.02
C ASP A 288 -3.32 -2.03 8.46
N SER A 289 -4.55 -1.68 8.82
CA SER A 289 -4.84 -1.32 10.21
C SER A 289 -4.89 -2.53 11.13
N LEU A 290 -5.49 -3.63 10.67
CA LEU A 290 -5.60 -4.86 11.45
C LEU A 290 -4.24 -5.48 11.79
N SER A 291 -3.24 -5.38 10.91
CA SER A 291 -1.91 -5.96 11.14
C SER A 291 -1.18 -5.37 12.35
N TYR A 292 -1.54 -4.17 12.82
CA TYR A 292 -1.04 -3.60 14.07
C TYR A 292 -1.73 -4.16 15.32
N MET A 293 -2.93 -4.74 15.17
CA MET A 293 -3.80 -5.12 16.30
C MET A 293 -4.08 -6.63 16.36
N TYR A 294 -3.81 -7.38 15.30
CA TYR A 294 -4.18 -8.80 15.25
C TYR A 294 -3.37 -9.66 16.21
N VAL A 295 -2.12 -9.28 16.52
CA VAL A 295 -1.29 -9.93 17.55
C VAL A 295 -1.76 -9.53 18.95
N TYR A 296 -2.07 -8.25 19.13
CA TYR A 296 -2.47 -7.67 20.41
C TYR A 296 -3.40 -6.47 20.19
N ASP A 297 -4.66 -6.60 20.62
CA ASP A 297 -5.59 -5.48 20.67
C ASP A 297 -5.30 -4.62 21.91
N TYR A 298 -4.53 -3.55 21.70
CA TYR A 298 -4.03 -2.70 22.78
C TYR A 298 -5.13 -2.04 23.62
N GLU A 299 -6.27 -1.75 23.01
CA GLU A 299 -7.33 -0.91 23.59
C GLU A 299 -8.69 -1.63 23.63
N GLY A 300 -8.79 -2.85 23.10
CA GLY A 300 -10.09 -3.51 22.93
C GLY A 300 -10.92 -2.87 21.82
N CYS A 301 -10.27 -2.11 20.94
CA CYS A 301 -10.92 -1.30 19.90
C CYS A 301 -10.87 -1.96 18.52
N LYS A 302 -10.28 -3.16 18.40
CA LYS A 302 -10.15 -3.84 17.11
C LYS A 302 -11.50 -4.00 16.42
N ASP A 303 -12.50 -4.55 17.12
CA ASP A 303 -13.82 -4.80 16.52
C ASP A 303 -14.54 -3.51 16.13
N GLN A 304 -14.40 -2.47 16.96
CA GLN A 304 -14.91 -1.13 16.68
C GLN A 304 -14.27 -0.57 15.39
N TYR A 305 -12.94 -0.56 15.29
CA TYR A 305 -12.26 -0.05 14.11
C TYR A 305 -12.60 -0.85 12.85
N MET A 306 -12.74 -2.18 12.95
CA MET A 306 -13.18 -3.00 11.81
C MET A 306 -14.60 -2.63 11.36
N GLN A 307 -15.52 -2.38 12.30
CA GLN A 307 -16.86 -1.89 11.98
C GLN A 307 -16.82 -0.52 11.31
N GLU A 308 -16.03 0.42 11.83
CA GLU A 308 -15.88 1.76 11.24
C GLU A 308 -15.32 1.70 9.81
N PHE A 309 -14.36 0.82 9.55
CA PHE A 309 -13.87 0.56 8.19
C PHE A 309 -14.98 0.10 7.25
N GLU A 310 -15.81 -0.84 7.68
CA GLU A 310 -16.93 -1.35 6.88
C GLU A 310 -17.95 -0.24 6.59
N GLU A 311 -18.32 0.54 7.59
CA GLU A 311 -19.27 1.65 7.46
C GLU A 311 -18.72 2.76 6.56
N SER A 312 -17.46 3.17 6.74
CA SER A 312 -16.85 4.26 5.96
C SER A 312 -16.71 3.87 4.48
N ASN A 313 -16.27 2.64 4.20
CA ASN A 313 -16.15 2.16 2.82
C ASN A 313 -17.51 1.98 2.14
N THR A 314 -18.52 1.48 2.86
CA THR A 314 -19.90 1.38 2.34
C THR A 314 -20.43 2.76 1.98
N SER A 315 -20.30 3.73 2.89
CA SER A 315 -20.72 5.12 2.66
C SER A 315 -20.00 5.73 1.45
N THR A 316 -18.68 5.51 1.32
CA THR A 316 -17.87 6.04 0.22
C THR A 316 -18.32 5.45 -1.13
N LEU A 317 -18.56 4.14 -1.18
CA LEU A 317 -19.03 3.47 -2.40
C LEU A 317 -20.43 3.92 -2.81
N GLU A 318 -21.36 4.03 -1.86
CA GLU A 318 -22.72 4.52 -2.13
C GLU A 318 -22.72 5.96 -2.65
N GLU A 319 -21.92 6.83 -2.03
CA GLU A 319 -21.77 8.22 -2.46
C GLU A 319 -21.16 8.31 -3.87
N TRP A 320 -20.12 7.51 -4.14
CA TRP A 320 -19.50 7.42 -5.46
C TRP A 320 -20.51 6.97 -6.52
N LEU A 321 -21.25 5.88 -6.27
CA LEU A 321 -22.26 5.35 -7.20
C LEU A 321 -23.35 6.37 -7.49
N LYS A 322 -23.86 7.05 -6.45
CA LYS A 322 -24.87 8.10 -6.61
C LYS A 322 -24.37 9.24 -7.50
N LYS A 323 -23.15 9.71 -7.27
CA LYS A 323 -22.56 10.81 -8.04
C LYS A 323 -22.23 10.40 -9.47
N GLN A 324 -21.82 9.16 -9.70
CA GLN A 324 -21.57 8.63 -11.02
C GLN A 324 -22.85 8.60 -11.87
N VAL A 325 -23.98 8.16 -11.30
CA VAL A 325 -25.28 8.20 -11.99
C VAL A 325 -25.68 9.62 -12.38
N LEU A 326 -25.47 10.60 -11.49
CA LEU A 326 -25.76 12.02 -11.77
C LEU A 326 -24.88 12.56 -12.90
N LEU A 327 -23.60 12.20 -12.91
CA LEU A 327 -22.66 12.61 -13.95
C LEU A 327 -23.07 12.06 -15.32
N GLU A 328 -23.40 10.77 -15.39
CA GLU A 328 -23.87 10.11 -16.61
C GLU A 328 -25.18 10.72 -17.15
N ALA A 329 -26.12 11.06 -16.26
CA ALA A 329 -27.37 11.73 -16.63
C ALA A 329 -27.10 13.12 -17.24
N LYS A 330 -26.15 13.88 -16.67
CA LYS A 330 -25.74 15.19 -17.18
C LYS A 330 -25.11 15.09 -18.56
N TYR A 331 -24.21 14.12 -18.78
CA TYR A 331 -23.60 13.89 -20.10
C TYR A 331 -24.63 13.53 -21.17
N LYS A 332 -25.58 12.63 -20.86
CA LYS A 332 -26.66 12.25 -21.80
C LYS A 332 -27.52 13.45 -22.21
N CYS A 333 -27.82 14.36 -21.27
CA CYS A 333 -28.57 15.58 -21.56
C CYS A 333 -27.81 16.54 -22.49
N CYS A 334 -26.51 16.73 -22.27
CA CYS A 334 -25.67 17.59 -23.12
C CYS A 334 -25.49 17.04 -24.55
N CYS A 335 -25.41 15.72 -24.72
CA CYS A 335 -25.30 15.09 -26.05
C CYS A 335 -26.59 15.14 -26.88
N GLN A 336 -27.75 15.41 -26.26
CA GLN A 336 -29.02 15.54 -26.98
C GLN A 336 -29.32 16.96 -27.48
N GLN A 337 -28.49 17.94 -27.09
CA GLN A 337 -28.65 19.35 -27.44
C GLN A 337 -27.68 19.82 -28.54
N ASN A 338 -26.73 18.97 -28.94
CA ASN A 338 -25.83 19.17 -30.08
C ASN A 338 -26.19 18.18 -31.18
#